data_AF-A0A9N9IN65-F1
#
_entry.id   AF-A0A9N9IN65-F1
#
_cell.length_a   1.000
_cell.length_b   1.000
_cell.length_c   1.000
_cell.angle_alpha   90.00
_cell.angle_beta   90.00
_cell.angle_gamma   90.00
#
_symmetry.space_group_name_H-M   'P 1'
#
loop_
_entity.id
_entity.type
_entity.pdbx_description
1 polymer ?
#
loop_
_entity_poly.entity_id
_entity_poly.type
_entity_poly.pdbx_seq_one_letter_code
_entity_poly.pdbx_strand_id
1 'polypeptide(L)'
;DESNVETSKLTHSDGNSINGSNNLILYLTETHARELTVTTETETGELKKWLEDTTKIDENAAEIAKKIDEHLASRTYLVGNKLSAGDLAVFARIHGYMARLPTQKRFEIPNLTRWFDFIQHTAAVEAGPKAGLNLIEIDLEAPKVAKKVKPINQKSEKKAETSITTATENEPAKDDKADKKPRKEAAEKTPKKSGEKKDSKKGENKSGKQTATAPISMVPSLLDIRVGHIVKVEKHPDADSLYVEQINVGENEPRTVVSGLVNHIPLDQMQDRDV
;
A
#
# COMPACT_ATOMS: atom_id res chain seq x y z
N ASP A 1 17.16 18.14 43.29
CA ASP A 1 15.88 17.43 43.52
C ASP A 1 15.77 16.27 42.57
N GLU A 2 15.32 15.12 43.06
CA GLU A 2 14.77 14.09 42.17
C GLU A 2 13.40 14.60 41.71
N SER A 3 13.19 14.70 40.41
CA SER A 3 11.90 15.10 39.86
C SER A 3 10.87 14.06 40.25
N ASN A 4 9.88 14.43 41.06
CA ASN A 4 8.79 13.55 41.48
C ASN A 4 7.98 13.12 40.25
N VAL A 5 8.32 11.96 39.66
CA VAL A 5 7.63 11.41 38.49
C VAL A 5 6.25 10.95 38.95
N GLU A 6 5.24 11.78 38.68
CA GLU A 6 3.87 11.55 39.10
C GLU A 6 3.28 10.34 38.34
N THR A 7 3.46 9.15 38.92
CA THR A 7 3.02 7.90 38.30
C THR A 7 1.51 7.77 38.37
N SER A 8 0.89 7.43 37.23
CA SER A 8 -0.56 7.25 37.12
C SER A 8 -1.07 6.24 38.15
N LYS A 9 -2.11 6.61 38.89
CA LYS A 9 -2.66 5.83 40.00
C LYS A 9 -4.19 5.76 39.96
N LEU A 10 -4.74 4.60 40.27
CA LEU A 10 -6.16 4.39 40.57
C LEU A 10 -6.28 3.89 42.02
N THR A 11 -7.29 4.37 42.75
CA THR A 11 -7.59 3.93 44.11
C THR A 11 -9.05 3.51 44.18
N HIS A 12 -9.30 2.33 44.76
CA HIS A 12 -10.62 1.74 44.92
C HIS A 12 -11.26 2.16 46.25
N SER A 13 -12.57 1.96 46.37
CA SER A 13 -13.36 2.31 47.56
C SER A 13 -13.02 1.50 48.82
N ASP A 14 -12.25 0.42 48.70
CA ASP A 14 -11.69 -0.37 49.79
C ASP A 14 -10.29 0.09 50.24
N GLY A 15 -9.72 1.11 49.57
CA GLY A 15 -8.38 1.63 49.80
C GLY A 15 -7.27 0.98 48.97
N ASN A 16 -7.53 -0.14 48.29
CA ASN A 16 -6.55 -0.76 47.40
C ASN A 16 -6.20 0.18 46.23
N SER A 17 -4.96 0.13 45.76
CA SER A 17 -4.48 1.05 44.71
C SER A 17 -3.59 0.37 43.70
N ILE A 18 -3.80 0.71 42.42
CA ILE A 18 -3.01 0.24 41.27
C ILE A 18 -2.20 1.42 40.75
N ASN A 19 -0.90 1.20 40.51
CA ASN A 19 0.04 2.26 40.14
C ASN A 19 0.80 1.87 38.85
N GLY A 20 1.13 2.87 38.04
CA GLY A 20 1.80 2.70 36.75
C GLY A 20 0.82 2.49 35.59
N SER A 21 1.01 3.23 34.50
CA SER A 21 0.07 3.26 33.37
C SER A 21 -0.14 1.87 32.72
N ASN A 22 0.91 1.06 32.59
CA ASN A 22 0.81 -0.31 32.06
C ASN A 22 -0.13 -1.20 32.90
N ASN A 23 -0.04 -1.14 34.23
CA ASN A 23 -0.89 -1.91 35.14
C ASN A 23 -2.34 -1.42 35.09
N LEU A 24 -2.56 -0.10 34.99
CA LEU A 24 -3.89 0.49 34.85
C LEU A 24 -4.55 0.10 33.53
N ILE A 25 -3.82 0.11 32.42
CA ILE A 25 -4.33 -0.31 31.11
C ILE A 25 -4.81 -1.77 31.19
N LEU A 26 -3.98 -2.68 31.70
CA LEU A 26 -4.36 -4.10 31.84
C LEU A 26 -5.59 -4.27 32.74
N TYR A 27 -5.57 -3.67 33.94
CA TYR A 27 -6.68 -3.77 34.89
C TYR A 27 -8.01 -3.24 34.33
N LEU A 28 -8.01 -2.04 33.75
CA LEU A 28 -9.21 -1.43 33.18
C LEU A 28 -9.74 -2.23 31.97
N THR A 29 -8.85 -2.88 31.22
CA THR A 29 -9.24 -3.78 30.12
C THR A 29 -9.96 -5.04 30.65
N GLU A 30 -9.39 -5.71 31.66
CA GLU A 30 -9.99 -6.93 32.24
C GLU A 30 -11.31 -6.69 32.99
N THR A 31 -11.48 -5.48 33.56
CA THR A 31 -12.64 -5.12 34.39
C THR A 31 -13.74 -4.36 33.65
N HIS A 32 -13.40 -3.48 32.71
CA HIS A 32 -14.35 -2.56 32.09
C HIS A 32 -14.42 -2.59 30.55
N ALA A 33 -13.39 -3.11 29.85
CA ALA A 33 -13.31 -3.12 28.39
C ALA A 33 -12.87 -4.49 27.85
N ARG A 34 -13.66 -5.53 28.17
CA ARG A 34 -13.30 -6.95 27.92
C ARG A 34 -13.20 -7.31 26.44
N GLU A 35 -13.87 -6.57 25.58
CA GLU A 35 -13.76 -6.67 24.12
C GLU A 35 -12.33 -6.35 23.63
N LEU A 36 -11.55 -5.57 24.37
CA LEU A 36 -10.17 -5.19 24.07
C LEU A 36 -9.10 -6.12 24.69
N THR A 37 -9.50 -7.19 25.41
CA THR A 37 -8.54 -8.19 25.92
C THR A 37 -7.94 -9.02 24.78
N VAL A 38 -6.72 -9.50 24.97
CA VAL A 38 -6.16 -10.59 24.16
C VAL A 38 -6.58 -11.95 24.72
N THR A 39 -6.46 -13.01 23.92
CA THR A 39 -7.09 -14.31 24.22
C THR A 39 -6.13 -15.42 24.64
N THR A 40 -4.85 -15.30 24.28
CA THR A 40 -3.82 -16.31 24.54
C THR A 40 -2.72 -15.75 25.46
N GLU A 41 -1.99 -16.66 26.12
CA GLU A 41 -0.81 -16.29 26.93
C GLU A 41 0.29 -15.65 26.06
N THR A 42 0.48 -16.14 24.83
CA THR A 42 1.44 -15.57 23.86
C THR A 42 1.09 -14.13 23.49
N GLU A 43 -0.16 -13.84 23.13
CA GLU A 43 -0.63 -12.47 22.91
C GLU A 43 -0.51 -11.62 24.19
N THR A 44 -0.75 -12.20 25.37
CA THR A 44 -0.61 -11.49 26.66
C THR A 44 0.83 -11.08 26.93
N GLY A 45 1.81 -11.93 26.59
CA GLY A 45 3.24 -11.59 26.63
C GLY A 45 3.61 -10.52 25.60
N GLU A 46 3.11 -10.63 24.37
CA GLU A 46 3.34 -9.65 23.31
C GLU A 46 2.75 -8.26 23.65
N LEU A 47 1.53 -8.22 24.20
CA LEU A 47 0.88 -7.02 24.71
C LEU A 47 1.69 -6.36 25.82
N LYS A 48 2.10 -7.13 26.85
CA LYS A 48 2.92 -6.61 27.96
C LYS A 48 4.25 -6.05 27.46
N LYS A 49 4.88 -6.71 26.47
CA LYS A 49 6.10 -6.22 25.82
C LYS A 49 5.87 -4.89 25.10
N TRP A 50 4.82 -4.75 24.28
CA TRP A 50 4.52 -3.48 23.60
C TRP A 50 4.16 -2.35 24.56
N LEU A 51 3.47 -2.65 25.66
CA LEU A 51 3.20 -1.71 26.72
C LEU A 51 4.49 -1.25 27.43
N GLU A 52 5.51 -2.11 27.58
CA GLU A 52 6.78 -1.73 28.18
C GLU A 52 7.71 -0.98 27.21
N ASP A 53 7.89 -1.54 26.00
CA ASP A 53 8.73 -1.01 24.91
C ASP A 53 8.37 0.44 24.49
N THR A 54 7.13 0.88 24.78
CA THR A 54 6.62 2.21 24.42
C THR A 54 6.46 3.17 25.60
N THR A 55 6.88 2.80 26.81
CA THR A 55 6.88 3.72 27.98
C THR A 55 7.77 4.95 27.76
N LYS A 56 8.94 4.74 27.15
CA LYS A 56 9.99 5.74 26.92
C LYS A 56 9.91 6.39 25.52
N ILE A 57 8.69 6.60 25.02
CA ILE A 57 8.51 7.01 23.62
C ILE A 57 9.12 8.38 23.31
N ASP A 58 9.10 9.32 24.26
CA ASP A 58 9.72 10.63 24.12
C ASP A 58 11.26 10.60 24.04
N GLU A 59 11.90 9.52 24.49
CA GLU A 59 13.37 9.33 24.39
C GLU A 59 13.77 8.88 22.97
N ASN A 60 13.08 7.89 22.41
CA ASN A 60 13.51 7.15 21.21
C ASN A 60 12.40 6.99 20.14
N ALA A 61 11.50 7.97 20.02
CA ALA A 61 10.28 7.92 19.20
C ALA A 61 10.49 7.38 17.77
N ALA A 62 11.56 7.79 17.08
CA ALA A 62 11.84 7.38 15.70
C ALA A 62 12.27 5.91 15.57
N GLU A 63 13.00 5.37 16.55
CA GLU A 63 13.38 3.95 16.57
C GLU A 63 12.17 3.08 16.92
N ILE A 64 11.37 3.51 17.90
CA ILE A 64 10.11 2.87 18.28
C ILE A 64 9.12 2.88 17.11
N ALA A 65 9.01 3.99 16.37
CA ALA A 65 8.21 4.10 15.17
C ALA A 65 8.63 3.09 14.09
N LYS A 66 9.93 3.00 13.80
CA LYS A 66 10.49 2.04 12.84
C LYS A 66 10.24 0.58 13.26
N LYS A 67 10.42 0.26 14.54
CA LYS A 67 10.16 -1.07 15.12
C LYS A 67 8.67 -1.44 15.06
N ILE A 68 7.76 -0.49 15.25
CA ILE A 68 6.32 -0.68 15.07
C ILE A 68 5.98 -0.89 13.58
N ASP A 69 6.60 -0.13 12.66
CA ASP A 69 6.38 -0.29 11.22
C ASP A 69 6.79 -1.69 10.72
N GLU A 70 7.99 -2.14 11.08
CA GLU A 70 8.52 -3.46 10.71
C GLU A 70 7.66 -4.61 11.27
N HIS A 71 7.10 -4.45 12.47
CA HIS A 71 6.17 -5.41 13.09
C HIS A 71 4.79 -5.44 12.41
N LEU A 72 4.31 -4.27 11.97
CA LEU A 72 3.02 -4.12 11.31
C LEU A 72 3.04 -4.50 9.83
N ALA A 73 4.21 -4.75 9.22
CA ALA A 73 4.37 -5.10 7.80
C ALA A 73 3.55 -6.34 7.38
N SER A 74 3.23 -7.25 8.31
CA SER A 74 2.36 -8.42 8.09
C SER A 74 1.13 -8.45 9.00
N ARG A 75 0.77 -7.33 9.66
CA ARG A 75 -0.28 -7.29 10.69
C ARG A 75 -1.22 -6.08 10.57
N THR A 76 -2.51 -6.33 10.78
CA THR A 76 -3.55 -5.28 10.86
C THR A 76 -3.53 -4.54 12.19
N TYR A 77 -3.28 -5.26 13.30
CA TYR A 77 -3.22 -4.78 14.68
C TYR A 77 -1.85 -5.12 15.29
N LEU A 78 -1.49 -4.50 16.42
CA LEU A 78 -0.22 -4.82 17.11
C LEU A 78 -0.18 -6.25 17.65
N VAL A 79 -1.29 -6.74 18.20
CA VAL A 79 -1.36 -8.05 18.87
C VAL A 79 -2.63 -8.78 18.46
N GLY A 80 -2.50 -10.04 18.05
CA GLY A 80 -3.62 -10.83 17.56
C GLY A 80 -4.23 -10.29 16.26
N ASN A 81 -5.52 -10.60 16.03
CA ASN A 81 -6.25 -10.27 14.80
C ASN A 81 -7.47 -9.35 15.04
N LYS A 82 -7.53 -8.67 16.18
CA LYS A 82 -8.59 -7.71 16.53
C LYS A 82 -8.02 -6.52 17.29
N LEU A 83 -8.81 -5.45 17.42
CA LEU A 83 -8.47 -4.29 18.24
C LEU A 83 -8.20 -4.72 19.69
N SER A 84 -7.05 -4.31 20.22
CA SER A 84 -6.63 -4.60 21.59
C SER A 84 -6.38 -3.31 22.39
N ALA A 85 -6.31 -3.43 23.71
CA ALA A 85 -5.84 -2.34 24.57
C ALA A 85 -4.39 -1.91 24.26
N GLY A 86 -3.58 -2.79 23.66
CA GLY A 86 -2.24 -2.48 23.17
C GLY A 86 -2.26 -1.48 22.02
N ASP A 87 -3.19 -1.65 21.08
CA ASP A 87 -3.35 -0.71 19.95
C ASP A 87 -3.67 0.69 20.46
N LEU A 88 -4.61 0.82 21.39
CA LEU A 88 -5.02 2.12 21.95
C LEU A 88 -3.89 2.78 22.75
N ALA A 89 -3.20 2.01 23.59
CA ALA A 89 -2.11 2.51 24.43
C ALA A 89 -0.92 2.99 23.59
N VAL A 90 -0.50 2.20 22.61
CA VAL A 90 0.62 2.57 21.72
C VAL A 90 0.22 3.70 20.77
N PHE A 91 -1.03 3.73 20.29
CA PHE A 91 -1.57 4.82 19.48
C PHE A 91 -1.50 6.15 20.25
N ALA A 92 -2.01 6.19 21.48
CA ALA A 92 -1.98 7.39 22.32
C ALA A 92 -0.55 7.90 22.59
N ARG A 93 0.41 6.97 22.71
CA ARG A 93 1.84 7.29 22.92
C ARG A 93 2.52 7.82 21.66
N ILE A 94 2.35 7.17 20.50
CA ILE A 94 3.00 7.58 19.25
C ILE A 94 2.32 8.79 18.59
N HIS A 95 1.09 9.14 19.00
CA HIS A 95 0.32 10.28 18.50
C HIS A 95 1.14 11.59 18.48
N GLY A 96 1.77 11.93 19.60
CA GLY A 96 2.61 13.14 19.72
C GLY A 96 3.86 13.13 18.83
N TYR A 97 4.31 11.97 18.37
CA TYR A 97 5.35 11.85 17.34
C TYR A 97 4.76 12.03 15.94
N MET A 98 3.69 11.30 15.60
CA MET A 98 3.03 11.37 14.29
C MET A 98 2.51 12.78 13.96
N ALA A 99 2.04 13.52 14.98
CA ALA A 99 1.59 14.91 14.85
C ALA A 99 2.72 15.88 14.48
N ARG A 100 3.96 15.59 14.90
CA ARG A 100 5.15 16.39 14.62
C ARG A 100 5.92 15.89 13.39
N LEU A 101 5.71 14.65 12.98
CA LEU A 101 6.39 14.02 11.85
C LEU A 101 5.88 14.59 10.50
N PRO A 102 6.73 15.22 9.69
CA PRO A 102 6.33 15.79 8.40
C PRO A 102 5.76 14.73 7.45
N THR A 103 4.77 15.10 6.64
CA THR A 103 4.06 14.21 5.71
C THR A 103 5.00 13.35 4.87
N GLN A 104 6.05 13.94 4.31
CA GLN A 104 7.03 13.24 3.47
C GLN A 104 7.78 12.12 4.22
N LYS A 105 7.93 12.21 5.54
CA LYS A 105 8.55 11.17 6.38
C LYS A 105 7.58 10.06 6.78
N ARG A 106 6.26 10.28 6.70
CA ARG A 106 5.26 9.23 6.96
C ARG A 106 5.32 8.12 5.90
N PHE A 107 5.70 8.46 4.66
CA PHE A 107 5.94 7.47 3.60
C PHE A 107 7.21 6.60 3.81
N GLU A 108 8.09 6.96 4.76
CA GLU A 108 9.21 6.09 5.18
C GLU A 108 8.79 5.07 6.26
N ILE A 109 7.59 5.19 6.82
CA ILE A 109 6.95 4.28 7.78
C ILE A 109 5.48 4.00 7.37
N PRO A 110 5.26 3.32 6.23
CA PRO A 110 3.92 3.17 5.64
C PRO A 110 2.99 2.25 6.43
N ASN A 111 3.52 1.24 7.13
CA ASN A 111 2.73 0.26 7.89
C ASN A 111 2.20 0.87 9.19
N LEU A 112 3.07 1.59 9.91
CA LEU A 112 2.71 2.39 11.07
C LEU A 112 1.76 3.52 10.67
N THR A 113 2.01 4.22 9.56
CA THR A 113 1.10 5.29 9.07
C THR A 113 -0.30 4.74 8.76
N ARG A 114 -0.39 3.60 8.07
CA ARG A 114 -1.67 2.92 7.77
C ARG A 114 -2.39 2.45 9.03
N TRP A 115 -1.68 1.85 9.99
CA TRP A 115 -2.29 1.41 11.25
C TRP A 115 -2.73 2.61 12.10
N PHE A 116 -1.91 3.66 12.17
CA PHE A 116 -2.24 4.88 12.90
C PHE A 116 -3.52 5.53 12.37
N ASP A 117 -3.64 5.64 11.04
CA ASP A 117 -4.84 6.16 10.39
C ASP A 117 -6.08 5.32 10.67
N PHE A 118 -5.92 3.99 10.63
CA PHE A 118 -6.99 3.04 10.94
C PHE A 118 -7.45 3.11 12.41
N ILE A 119 -6.53 3.24 13.38
CA ILE A 119 -6.88 3.36 14.80
C ILE A 119 -7.55 4.71 15.11
N GLN A 120 -7.10 5.83 14.52
CA GLN A 120 -7.77 7.12 14.73
C GLN A 120 -9.20 7.14 14.17
N HIS A 121 -9.43 6.49 13.02
CA HIS A 121 -10.74 6.41 12.35
C HIS A 121 -11.67 5.31 12.90
N THR A 122 -11.23 4.46 13.83
CA THR A 122 -12.06 3.42 14.45
C THR A 122 -12.30 3.68 15.93
N ALA A 123 -11.26 3.57 16.75
CA ALA A 123 -11.39 3.53 18.20
C ALA A 123 -11.24 4.90 18.87
N ALA A 124 -10.43 5.80 18.29
CA ALA A 124 -10.17 7.10 18.91
C ALA A 124 -11.16 8.21 18.49
N VAL A 125 -12.07 7.98 17.53
CA VAL A 125 -12.93 9.03 16.94
C VAL A 125 -13.68 9.87 17.98
N GLU A 126 -14.33 9.23 18.96
CA GLU A 126 -15.17 9.94 19.95
C GLU A 126 -14.44 10.21 21.29
N ALA A 127 -13.49 9.35 21.66
CA ALA A 127 -12.78 9.43 22.94
C ALA A 127 -11.45 10.19 22.84
N GLY A 128 -10.76 10.10 21.70
CA GLY A 128 -9.46 10.71 21.44
C GLY A 128 -9.44 12.22 21.63
N PRO A 129 -10.35 13.00 21.00
CA PRO A 129 -10.41 14.45 21.19
C PRO A 129 -10.63 14.86 22.66
N LYS A 130 -11.40 14.09 23.43
CA LYS A 130 -11.62 14.32 24.87
C LYS A 130 -10.36 14.07 25.70
N ALA A 131 -9.42 13.26 25.19
CA ALA A 131 -8.11 12.98 25.76
C ALA A 131 -6.97 13.80 25.10
N GLY A 132 -7.29 14.80 24.25
CA GLY A 132 -6.31 15.61 23.52
C GLY A 132 -5.69 14.95 22.27
N LEU A 133 -6.06 13.71 21.97
CA LEU A 133 -5.65 12.96 20.77
C LEU A 133 -6.49 13.41 19.56
N ASN A 134 -6.20 14.60 19.06
CA ASN A 134 -6.87 15.18 17.89
C ASN A 134 -6.58 14.35 16.62
N LEU A 135 -7.55 14.29 15.70
CA LEU A 135 -7.36 13.61 14.41
C LEU A 135 -6.23 14.26 13.60
N ILE A 136 -5.35 13.44 13.04
CA ILE A 136 -4.20 13.87 12.23
C ILE A 136 -4.50 13.54 10.78
N GLU A 137 -4.60 14.54 9.92
CA GLU A 137 -4.78 14.30 8.48
C GLU A 137 -3.57 13.53 7.91
N ILE A 138 -3.85 12.39 7.27
CA ILE A 138 -2.86 11.53 6.61
C ILE A 138 -3.01 11.67 5.11
N ASP A 139 -1.96 12.20 4.47
CA ASP A 139 -1.86 12.27 3.02
C ASP A 139 -1.67 10.85 2.44
N LEU A 140 -2.63 10.43 1.61
CA LEU A 140 -2.60 9.15 0.90
C LEU A 140 -2.00 9.27 -0.51
N GLU A 141 -1.75 10.47 -1.02
CA GLU A 141 -1.12 10.69 -2.33
C GLU A 141 0.41 10.53 -2.24
N ALA A 142 0.85 9.29 -2.05
CA ALA A 142 2.26 8.92 -2.03
C ALA A 142 3.03 9.55 -3.23
N PRO A 143 4.08 10.36 -2.98
CA PRO A 143 4.84 11.01 -4.04
C PRO A 143 5.36 10.00 -5.07
N LYS A 144 5.32 10.37 -6.35
CA LYS A 144 5.74 9.50 -7.46
C LYS A 144 7.24 9.19 -7.34
N VAL A 145 7.57 8.09 -6.67
CA VAL A 145 8.95 7.64 -6.46
C VAL A 145 9.62 7.37 -7.80
N ALA A 146 10.52 8.28 -8.19
CA ALA A 146 11.35 8.12 -9.37
C ALA A 146 12.34 6.97 -9.15
N LYS A 147 11.91 5.73 -9.42
CA LYS A 147 12.74 4.52 -9.38
C LYS A 147 14.01 4.77 -10.21
N LYS A 148 15.16 4.91 -9.54
CA LYS A 148 16.48 4.89 -10.20
C LYS A 148 16.76 3.48 -10.69
N VAL A 149 16.26 3.15 -11.88
CA VAL A 149 16.56 1.91 -12.57
C VAL A 149 18.08 1.86 -12.79
N LYS A 150 18.77 1.00 -12.03
CA LYS A 150 20.14 0.61 -12.38
C LYS A 150 20.04 -0.10 -13.74
N PRO A 151 20.75 0.33 -14.79
CA PRO A 151 20.64 -0.31 -16.10
C PRO A 151 21.04 -1.77 -15.98
N ILE A 152 20.14 -2.69 -16.34
CA ILE A 152 20.45 -4.11 -16.45
C ILE A 152 21.42 -4.23 -17.62
N ASN A 153 22.70 -4.47 -17.30
CA ASN A 153 23.77 -4.50 -18.28
C ASN A 153 23.72 -5.82 -19.06
N GLN A 154 22.81 -5.90 -20.03
CA GLN A 154 22.67 -7.02 -20.96
C GLN A 154 23.88 -7.09 -21.90
N LYS A 155 25.03 -7.49 -21.37
CA LYS A 155 26.19 -7.83 -22.20
C LYS A 155 26.07 -9.29 -22.62
N SER A 156 25.56 -9.50 -23.83
CA SER A 156 25.39 -10.80 -24.44
C SER A 156 26.74 -11.49 -24.70
N GLU A 157 27.08 -12.51 -23.91
CA GLU A 157 28.23 -13.37 -24.21
C GLU A 157 27.84 -14.39 -25.28
N LYS A 158 28.22 -14.12 -26.53
CA LYS A 158 28.27 -15.14 -27.59
C LYS A 158 29.69 -15.19 -28.15
N LYS A 159 30.42 -16.25 -27.75
CA LYS A 159 31.85 -16.43 -27.99
C LYS A 159 32.13 -16.89 -29.43
N ALA A 160 32.93 -16.11 -30.16
CA ALA A 160 33.74 -16.57 -31.30
C ALA A 160 34.90 -15.60 -31.54
N GLU A 161 36.12 -16.11 -31.60
CA GLU A 161 37.32 -15.33 -31.93
C GLU A 161 37.55 -15.31 -33.45
N THR A 162 38.08 -14.19 -33.98
CA THR A 162 39.27 -14.16 -34.85
C THR A 162 39.61 -12.70 -35.14
N SER A 163 40.85 -12.30 -34.84
CA SER A 163 41.36 -10.94 -35.08
C SER A 163 42.34 -10.91 -36.25
N ILE A 164 42.07 -10.10 -37.27
CA ILE A 164 43.06 -9.66 -38.28
C ILE A 164 42.97 -8.13 -38.44
N THR A 165 44.13 -7.52 -38.68
CA THR A 165 44.39 -6.07 -38.70
C THR A 165 43.96 -5.37 -39.98
N THR A 166 43.61 -4.08 -39.87
CA THR A 166 44.37 -2.97 -40.48
C THR A 166 43.86 -1.62 -39.95
N ALA A 167 44.67 -0.56 -40.11
CA ALA A 167 44.34 0.80 -39.70
C ALA A 167 44.65 1.80 -40.82
N THR A 168 43.86 2.87 -40.94
CA THR A 168 44.25 4.11 -41.64
C THR A 168 43.39 5.28 -41.14
N GLU A 169 43.94 6.49 -41.17
CA GLU A 169 43.27 7.73 -40.75
C GLU A 169 42.34 8.30 -41.84
N ASN A 170 41.29 9.04 -41.47
CA ASN A 170 41.31 10.52 -41.52
C ASN A 170 39.96 11.20 -41.17
N GLU A 171 40.08 12.40 -40.59
CA GLU A 171 39.06 13.45 -40.43
C GLU A 171 39.34 14.56 -41.50
N PRO A 172 38.71 15.77 -41.53
CA PRO A 172 37.44 16.24 -40.97
C PRO A 172 36.55 17.07 -41.96
N ALA A 173 35.31 17.40 -41.56
CA ALA A 173 34.52 18.64 -41.83
C ALA A 173 33.01 18.39 -41.52
N LYS A 174 32.17 19.24 -40.89
CA LYS A 174 31.93 20.72 -40.95
C LYS A 174 31.30 21.19 -42.27
N ASP A 175 30.38 22.15 -42.39
CA ASP A 175 29.49 22.97 -41.50
C ASP A 175 28.42 23.60 -42.47
N ASP A 176 27.22 24.15 -42.18
CA ASP A 176 26.39 24.42 -40.98
C ASP A 176 24.96 24.92 -41.42
N LYS A 177 23.96 24.86 -40.52
CA LYS A 177 22.67 25.64 -40.46
C LYS A 177 21.44 25.49 -41.42
N ALA A 178 20.27 25.58 -40.76
CA ALA A 178 19.08 26.44 -41.03
C ALA A 178 18.04 26.15 -42.15
N ASP A 179 16.97 25.44 -41.75
CA ASP A 179 15.57 25.91 -41.64
C ASP A 179 15.02 27.01 -42.59
N LYS A 180 13.92 26.71 -43.31
CA LYS A 180 12.83 27.69 -43.54
C LYS A 180 11.45 27.09 -43.85
N LYS A 181 10.44 27.55 -43.09
CA LYS A 181 8.97 27.31 -43.23
C LYS A 181 8.33 28.18 -44.34
N PRO A 182 7.19 27.79 -44.95
CA PRO A 182 5.84 28.15 -44.43
C PRO A 182 4.81 26.99 -44.56
N ARG A 183 3.78 26.78 -43.73
CA ARG A 183 2.69 27.60 -43.12
C ARG A 183 1.52 27.99 -44.06
N LYS A 184 0.38 27.31 -43.88
CA LYS A 184 -1.01 27.81 -43.64
C LYS A 184 -1.93 26.56 -43.46
N GLU A 185 -2.73 26.40 -42.40
CA GLU A 185 -3.96 27.13 -42.02
C GLU A 185 -5.05 26.97 -43.11
N ALA A 186 -6.08 26.11 -42.98
CA ALA A 186 -7.06 25.81 -41.91
C ALA A 186 -8.24 26.80 -41.83
N ALA A 187 -9.42 26.34 -42.23
CA ALA A 187 -10.73 26.96 -42.03
C ALA A 187 -11.85 25.89 -42.17
N GLU A 188 -13.08 26.22 -41.77
CA GLU A 188 -14.15 25.26 -41.43
C GLU A 188 -15.51 25.67 -42.03
N LYS A 189 -16.39 24.69 -42.28
CA LYS A 189 -17.89 24.69 -42.13
C LYS A 189 -18.72 24.15 -43.31
N THR A 190 -19.78 23.44 -42.92
CA THR A 190 -20.88 22.83 -43.71
C THR A 190 -22.13 23.75 -43.64
N PRO A 191 -23.24 23.61 -44.43
CA PRO A 191 -24.18 22.45 -44.31
C PRO A 191 -25.12 22.04 -45.50
N LYS A 192 -25.50 20.74 -45.48
CA LYS A 192 -26.83 20.12 -45.79
C LYS A 192 -27.47 20.06 -47.21
N LYS A 193 -27.59 18.79 -47.69
CA LYS A 193 -28.76 18.09 -48.35
C LYS A 193 -29.27 18.59 -49.73
N SER A 194 -29.91 17.78 -50.61
CA SER A 194 -30.69 16.52 -50.42
C SER A 194 -30.79 15.57 -51.64
N GLY A 195 -31.06 14.26 -51.40
CA GLY A 195 -31.86 13.35 -52.27
C GLY A 195 -31.11 12.52 -53.34
N GLU A 196 -31.56 11.32 -53.76
CA GLU A 196 -32.64 10.43 -53.25
C GLU A 196 -32.57 8.97 -53.80
N LYS A 197 -32.67 7.93 -52.91
CA LYS A 197 -33.02 6.49 -53.16
C LYS A 197 -32.08 5.65 -54.07
N LYS A 198 -32.12 4.29 -54.10
CA LYS A 198 -33.17 3.30 -53.75
C LYS A 198 -32.62 1.92 -53.29
N ASP A 199 -33.46 1.12 -52.60
CA ASP A 199 -33.49 -0.35 -52.30
C ASP A 199 -32.30 -1.29 -52.64
N SER A 200 -31.99 -2.39 -51.93
CA SER A 200 -32.65 -3.15 -50.82
C SER A 200 -31.55 -3.93 -50.02
N LYS A 201 -31.75 -4.75 -48.96
CA LYS A 201 -32.86 -5.62 -48.52
C LYS A 201 -32.83 -5.88 -47.00
N LYS A 202 -33.94 -6.37 -46.44
CA LYS A 202 -34.26 -6.48 -45.00
C LYS A 202 -33.62 -7.68 -44.27
N GLY A 203 -33.18 -7.45 -43.03
CA GLY A 203 -32.92 -8.45 -41.97
C GLY A 203 -33.31 -7.83 -40.61
N GLU A 204 -33.81 -8.63 -39.66
CA GLU A 204 -34.51 -8.10 -38.48
C GLU A 204 -33.60 -7.70 -37.31
N ASN A 205 -33.86 -6.52 -36.74
CA ASN A 205 -33.23 -6.02 -35.53
C ASN A 205 -34.27 -5.97 -34.39
N LYS A 206 -34.20 -6.91 -33.44
CA LYS A 206 -34.97 -6.82 -32.19
C LYS A 206 -34.26 -5.87 -31.24
N SER A 207 -34.72 -4.63 -31.19
CA SER A 207 -34.26 -3.60 -30.26
C SER A 207 -34.59 -3.97 -28.81
N GLY A 208 -33.67 -4.71 -28.16
CA GLY A 208 -33.69 -4.92 -26.72
C GLY A 208 -33.67 -3.57 -26.01
N LYS A 209 -34.73 -3.26 -25.27
CA LYS A 209 -34.89 -1.99 -24.54
C LYS A 209 -33.86 -1.93 -23.42
N GLN A 210 -32.74 -1.26 -23.67
CA GLN A 210 -31.65 -1.10 -22.70
C GLN A 210 -32.12 -0.23 -21.53
N THR A 211 -32.67 -0.88 -20.50
CA THR A 211 -32.98 -0.24 -19.22
C THR A 211 -31.69 0.23 -18.59
N ALA A 212 -31.59 1.52 -18.31
CA ALA A 212 -30.47 2.07 -17.55
C ALA A 212 -30.44 1.41 -16.16
N THR A 213 -29.48 0.52 -15.94
CA THR A 213 -29.16 -0.01 -14.62
C THR A 213 -28.73 1.14 -13.74
N ALA A 214 -29.40 1.34 -12.60
CA ALA A 214 -28.91 2.24 -11.56
C ALA A 214 -27.48 1.83 -11.16
N PRO A 215 -26.62 2.78 -10.75
CA PRO A 215 -25.25 2.46 -10.35
C PRO A 215 -25.29 1.48 -9.17
N ILE A 216 -24.82 0.26 -9.41
CA ILE A 216 -24.63 -0.74 -8.36
C ILE A 216 -23.50 -0.22 -7.47
N SER A 217 -23.84 0.16 -6.24
CA SER A 217 -22.82 0.47 -5.23
C SER A 217 -21.94 -0.76 -5.04
N MET A 218 -20.65 -0.64 -5.31
CA MET A 218 -19.68 -1.72 -5.13
C MET A 218 -19.51 -2.01 -3.64
N VAL A 219 -20.31 -2.95 -3.13
CA VAL A 219 -20.15 -3.49 -1.78
C VAL A 219 -19.13 -4.65 -1.81
N PRO A 220 -18.23 -4.79 -0.82
CA PRO A 220 -17.20 -5.82 -0.82
C PRO A 220 -17.72 -7.26 -0.99
N SER A 221 -18.95 -7.53 -0.56
CA SER A 221 -19.64 -8.83 -0.72
C SER A 221 -19.93 -9.25 -2.17
N LEU A 222 -19.64 -8.39 -3.15
CA LEU A 222 -19.70 -8.73 -4.59
C LEU A 222 -18.37 -9.28 -5.13
N LEU A 223 -17.30 -9.30 -4.32
CA LEU A 223 -15.96 -9.74 -4.73
C LEU A 223 -15.68 -11.17 -4.26
N ASP A 224 -15.37 -12.06 -5.21
CA ASP A 224 -14.79 -13.39 -4.96
C ASP A 224 -13.27 -13.24 -4.82
N ILE A 225 -12.81 -12.85 -3.63
CA ILE A 225 -11.39 -12.72 -3.30
C ILE A 225 -10.87 -14.09 -2.86
N ARG A 226 -9.86 -14.60 -3.59
CA ARG A 226 -9.18 -15.87 -3.27
C ARG A 226 -7.67 -15.65 -3.25
N VAL A 227 -7.01 -16.43 -2.40
CA VAL A 227 -5.55 -16.63 -2.45
C VAL A 227 -5.27 -17.84 -3.34
N GLY A 228 -4.21 -17.80 -4.12
CA GLY A 228 -3.74 -18.91 -4.94
C GLY A 228 -2.23 -19.03 -4.97
N HIS A 229 -1.75 -20.13 -5.54
CA HIS A 229 -0.32 -20.44 -5.63
C HIS A 229 0.15 -20.42 -7.09
N ILE A 230 1.22 -19.67 -7.41
CA ILE A 230 1.77 -19.57 -8.76
C ILE A 230 2.55 -20.85 -9.09
N VAL A 231 1.90 -21.76 -9.82
CA VAL A 231 2.46 -23.04 -10.27
C VAL A 231 3.40 -22.86 -11.46
N LYS A 232 3.20 -21.81 -12.27
CA LYS A 232 4.09 -21.47 -13.40
C LYS A 232 4.03 -19.97 -13.69
N VAL A 233 5.17 -19.35 -13.99
CA VAL A 233 5.24 -17.99 -14.53
C VAL A 233 6.17 -17.89 -15.74
N GLU A 234 5.72 -17.23 -16.79
CA GLU A 234 6.47 -16.95 -18.03
C GLU A 234 6.30 -15.49 -18.45
N LYS A 235 7.23 -14.93 -19.23
CA LYS A 235 7.00 -13.61 -19.86
C LYS A 235 5.98 -13.72 -20.99
N HIS A 236 5.10 -12.72 -21.12
CA HIS A 236 4.16 -12.67 -22.22
C HIS A 236 4.90 -12.52 -23.56
N PRO A 237 4.64 -13.36 -24.58
CA PRO A 237 5.43 -13.39 -25.81
C PRO A 237 5.45 -12.06 -26.57
N ASP A 238 4.31 -11.36 -26.60
CA ASP A 238 4.16 -10.09 -27.33
C ASP A 238 4.28 -8.84 -26.43
N ALA A 239 4.64 -8.98 -25.14
CA ALA A 239 4.59 -7.85 -24.19
C ALA A 239 5.63 -7.93 -23.05
N ASP A 240 6.78 -7.27 -23.23
CA ASP A 240 7.91 -7.25 -22.28
C ASP A 240 7.58 -6.82 -20.83
N SER A 241 6.47 -6.12 -20.64
CA SER A 241 6.02 -5.61 -19.33
C SER A 241 5.06 -6.56 -18.58
N LEU A 242 4.65 -7.66 -19.21
CA LEU A 242 3.64 -8.59 -18.67
C LEU A 242 4.20 -9.99 -18.39
N TYR A 243 3.76 -10.59 -17.30
CA TYR A 243 3.88 -12.02 -17.04
C TYR A 243 2.57 -12.74 -17.40
N VAL A 244 2.68 -14.01 -17.76
CA VAL A 244 1.58 -14.99 -17.83
C VAL A 244 1.80 -15.99 -16.72
N GLU A 245 0.84 -16.09 -15.81
CA GLU A 245 0.90 -16.84 -14.56
C GLU A 245 -0.17 -17.94 -14.58
N GLN A 246 0.15 -19.14 -14.10
CA GLN A 246 -0.81 -20.21 -13.87
C GLN A 246 -0.99 -20.39 -12.37
N ILE A 247 -2.13 -19.92 -11.86
CA ILE A 247 -2.39 -19.79 -10.42
C ILE A 247 -3.38 -20.87 -9.99
N ASN A 248 -2.97 -21.77 -9.10
CA ASN A 248 -3.86 -22.74 -8.49
C ASN A 248 -4.66 -22.06 -7.36
N VAL A 249 -5.99 -21.95 -7.55
CA VAL A 249 -6.95 -21.35 -6.59
C VAL A 249 -7.90 -22.40 -6.00
N GLY A 250 -7.51 -23.69 -6.00
CA GLY A 250 -8.35 -24.80 -5.54
C GLY A 250 -9.44 -25.24 -6.53
N GLU A 251 -9.35 -24.83 -7.80
CA GLU A 251 -10.23 -25.28 -8.89
C GLU A 251 -9.61 -26.47 -9.64
N ASN A 252 -10.39 -27.12 -10.50
CA ASN A 252 -9.97 -28.33 -11.24
C ASN A 252 -8.73 -28.10 -12.13
N GLU A 253 -8.54 -26.87 -12.62
CA GLU A 253 -7.42 -26.45 -13.45
C GLU A 253 -6.89 -25.09 -12.94
N PRO A 254 -5.57 -24.81 -13.03
CA PRO A 254 -5.03 -23.50 -12.68
C PRO A 254 -5.62 -22.38 -13.54
N ARG A 255 -5.84 -21.21 -12.94
CA ARG A 255 -6.29 -20.02 -13.67
C ARG A 255 -5.10 -19.34 -14.33
N THR A 256 -5.22 -19.06 -15.63
CA THR A 256 -4.29 -18.17 -16.33
C THR A 256 -4.57 -16.71 -15.97
N VAL A 257 -3.56 -16.02 -15.44
CA VAL A 257 -3.59 -14.60 -15.08
C VAL A 257 -2.48 -13.86 -15.84
N VAL A 258 -2.70 -12.58 -16.15
CA VAL A 258 -1.70 -11.73 -16.82
C VAL A 258 -1.43 -10.51 -15.93
N SER A 259 -0.19 -10.36 -15.48
CA SER A 259 0.20 -9.35 -14.48
C SER A 259 1.23 -8.36 -15.04
N GLY A 260 1.22 -7.11 -14.56
CA GLY A 260 2.21 -6.07 -14.92
C GLY A 260 3.52 -6.14 -14.13
N LEU A 261 3.83 -7.26 -13.49
CA LEU A 261 4.82 -7.32 -12.40
C LEU A 261 6.28 -7.38 -12.87
N VAL A 262 6.56 -7.51 -14.18
CA VAL A 262 7.92 -7.65 -14.74
C VAL A 262 8.87 -6.49 -14.36
N ASN A 263 8.34 -5.29 -14.14
CA ASN A 263 9.10 -4.10 -13.73
C ASN A 263 9.16 -3.89 -12.20
N HIS A 264 8.69 -4.87 -11.43
CA HIS A 264 8.47 -4.80 -9.98
C HIS A 264 9.03 -5.99 -9.22
N ILE A 265 8.83 -7.21 -9.72
CA ILE A 265 9.25 -8.46 -9.08
C ILE A 265 9.98 -9.31 -10.14
N PRO A 266 11.24 -9.74 -9.90
CA PRO A 266 11.95 -10.67 -10.79
C PRO A 266 11.25 -12.02 -10.94
N LEU A 267 11.51 -12.73 -12.06
CA LEU A 267 10.88 -14.02 -12.37
C LEU A 267 11.17 -15.09 -11.30
N ASP A 268 12.39 -15.08 -10.77
CA ASP A 268 12.87 -15.89 -9.64
C ASP A 268 12.13 -15.66 -8.31
N GLN A 269 11.35 -14.57 -8.20
CA GLN A 269 10.57 -14.19 -7.02
C GLN A 269 9.05 -14.21 -7.28
N MET A 270 8.65 -14.76 -8.42
CA MET A 270 7.25 -14.95 -8.84
C MET A 270 6.85 -16.44 -8.89
N GLN A 271 7.79 -17.35 -9.19
CA GLN A 271 7.54 -18.79 -9.17
C GLN A 271 7.33 -19.30 -7.73
N ASP A 272 6.45 -20.30 -7.54
CA ASP A 272 6.14 -20.98 -6.28
C ASP A 272 5.69 -20.03 -5.15
N ARG A 273 5.00 -18.94 -5.54
CA ARG A 273 4.56 -17.85 -4.65
C ARG A 273 3.06 -17.87 -4.40
N ASP A 274 2.67 -17.60 -3.16
CA ASP A 274 1.27 -17.34 -2.79
C ASP A 274 0.88 -15.88 -3.07
N VAL A 275 -0.29 -15.67 -3.68
CA VAL A 275 -0.81 -14.37 -4.19
C VAL A 275 -2.32 -14.23 -4.04
#